data_AF-A0A7V5FFG1-F1
#
_entry.id   AF-A0A7V5FFG1-F1
#
_cell.length_a   1.000
_cell.length_b   1.000
_cell.length_c   1.000
_cell.angle_alpha   90.00
_cell.angle_beta   90.00
_cell.angle_gamma   90.00
#
_symmetry.space_group_name_H-M   'P 1'
#
loop_
_entity.id
_entity.type
_entity.pdbx_description
1 polymer ?
#
loop_
_entity_poly.entity_id
_entity_poly.type
_entity_poly.pdbx_seq_one_letter_code
_entity_poly.pdbx_strand_id
1 'polypeptide(L)'
;MSEAVTKEVAATPPRGTTETAVPGSPDVRRRPEWLKARIPAGENYVRLLHLMRLKQLHTVCEEARCPNIGECWAAGTATFLILGDICTRSCGFCAVKTGRPTEYDIDEPRRVAEA
;
A
#
# COMPACT_ATOMS: atom_id res chain seq x y z
N MET A 1 13.33 42.41 -18.18
CA MET A 1 14.06 42.27 -16.91
C MET A 1 13.20 41.41 -16.00
N SER A 2 13.71 40.21 -15.69
CA SER A 2 13.24 39.21 -14.70
C SER A 2 11.85 38.61 -14.93
N GLU A 3 11.74 37.52 -15.70
CA GLU A 3 11.98 36.11 -15.33
C GLU A 3 10.80 35.48 -14.57
N ALA A 4 10.21 34.50 -15.25
CA ALA A 4 9.16 33.62 -14.81
C ALA A 4 9.65 32.67 -13.71
N VAL A 5 8.89 32.57 -12.62
CA VAL A 5 9.09 31.52 -11.61
C VAL A 5 8.19 30.33 -11.97
N THR A 6 8.66 29.49 -12.88
CA THR A 6 8.15 28.12 -13.01
C THR A 6 8.71 27.31 -11.85
N LYS A 7 7.88 27.06 -10.84
CA LYS A 7 8.25 26.22 -9.69
C LYS A 7 8.21 24.76 -10.14
N GLU A 8 9.36 24.24 -10.52
CA GLU A 8 9.57 22.83 -10.82
C GLU A 8 9.34 22.01 -9.53
N VAL A 9 8.21 21.31 -9.48
CA VAL A 9 7.94 20.35 -8.40
C VAL A 9 8.84 19.15 -8.67
N ALA A 10 9.95 19.06 -7.95
CA ALA A 10 10.85 17.93 -8.00
C ALA A 10 10.08 16.64 -7.68
N ALA A 11 9.85 15.81 -8.70
CA ALA A 11 9.31 14.48 -8.53
C ALA A 11 10.29 13.67 -7.66
N THR A 12 9.84 13.22 -6.50
CA THR A 12 10.60 12.26 -5.70
C THR A 12 10.74 10.99 -6.52
N PRO A 13 11.97 10.50 -6.80
CA PRO A 13 12.15 9.35 -7.67
C PRO A 13 11.50 8.12 -7.04
N PRO A 14 10.85 7.24 -7.83
CA PRO A 14 10.41 5.94 -7.32
C PRO A 14 11.64 5.21 -6.80
N ARG A 15 11.60 4.80 -5.53
CA ARG A 15 12.65 4.01 -4.90
C ARG A 15 12.68 2.65 -5.63
N GLY A 16 13.49 2.55 -6.69
CA GLY A 16 13.52 1.36 -7.54
C GLY A 16 14.24 1.47 -8.91
N THR A 17 14.75 2.64 -9.33
CA THR A 17 15.44 2.74 -10.63
C THR A 17 16.79 3.43 -10.52
N THR A 18 17.77 2.76 -9.93
CA THR A 18 19.17 2.76 -10.38
C THR A 18 19.86 1.60 -9.68
N GLU A 19 20.24 0.61 -10.48
CA GLU A 19 21.04 -0.53 -10.10
C GLU A 19 22.45 -0.05 -9.73
N THR A 20 22.63 0.39 -8.49
CA THR A 20 23.95 0.48 -7.88
C THR A 20 23.90 -0.46 -6.68
N ALA A 21 24.30 -1.70 -6.93
CA ALA A 21 24.37 -2.73 -5.91
C ALA A 21 25.27 -2.24 -4.77
N VAL A 22 24.72 -2.15 -3.55
CA VAL A 22 25.50 -1.88 -2.35
C VAL A 22 26.39 -3.11 -2.08
N PRO A 23 27.72 -2.99 -2.05
CA PRO A 23 28.61 -4.10 -1.74
C PRO A 23 28.27 -4.65 -0.35
N GLY A 24 27.85 -5.92 -0.28
CA GLY A 24 27.44 -6.57 0.98
C GLY A 24 25.92 -6.61 1.22
N SER A 25 25.09 -6.08 0.33
CA SER A 25 23.66 -6.41 0.34
C SER A 25 23.48 -7.88 -0.06
N PRO A 26 22.72 -8.71 0.70
CA PRO A 26 22.41 -10.06 0.25
C PRO A 26 21.71 -9.90 -1.10
N ASP A 27 22.27 -10.56 -2.11
CA ASP A 27 21.71 -10.75 -3.45
C ASP A 27 20.18 -10.73 -3.35
N VAL A 28 19.52 -9.85 -4.12
CA VAL A 28 18.07 -9.83 -4.27
C VAL A 28 17.69 -11.09 -5.05
N ARG A 29 17.91 -12.23 -4.40
CA ARG A 29 17.66 -13.56 -4.91
C ARG A 29 16.20 -13.58 -5.28
N ARG A 30 15.92 -14.02 -6.50
CA ARG A 30 14.55 -14.29 -6.92
C ARG A 30 13.86 -15.11 -5.84
N ARG A 31 12.64 -14.73 -5.49
CA ARG A 31 11.84 -15.50 -4.53
C ARG A 31 11.78 -16.96 -4.99
N PRO A 32 12.03 -17.93 -4.09
CA PRO A 32 11.95 -19.33 -4.43
C PRO A 32 10.53 -19.67 -4.88
N GLU A 33 10.38 -20.70 -5.73
CA GLU A 33 9.09 -21.06 -6.33
C GLU A 33 7.98 -21.28 -5.29
N TRP A 34 8.30 -21.87 -4.14
CA TRP A 34 7.34 -22.14 -3.06
C TRP A 34 6.82 -20.89 -2.32
N LEU A 35 7.49 -19.74 -2.47
CA LEU A 35 7.12 -18.47 -1.81
C LEU A 35 6.34 -17.52 -2.75
N LYS A 36 6.03 -17.95 -3.97
CA LYS A 36 5.30 -17.11 -4.93
C LYS A 36 3.81 -17.08 -4.58
N ALA A 37 3.27 -15.87 -4.44
CA ALA A 37 1.85 -15.64 -4.26
C ALA A 37 1.05 -15.94 -5.54
N ARG A 38 -0.21 -16.36 -5.38
CA ARG A 38 -1.15 -16.54 -6.49
C ARG A 38 -1.76 -15.21 -6.89
N ILE A 39 -2.12 -15.07 -8.16
CA ILE A 39 -2.84 -13.90 -8.66
C ILE A 39 -4.26 -13.92 -8.05
N PRO A 40 -4.70 -12.85 -7.37
CA PRO A 40 -6.05 -12.77 -6.84
C PRO A 40 -7.10 -12.88 -7.95
N ALA A 41 -8.15 -13.66 -7.71
CA ALA A 41 -9.26 -13.86 -8.63
C ALA A 41 -10.54 -14.21 -7.88
N GLY A 42 -11.69 -14.13 -8.56
CA GLY A 42 -12.98 -14.54 -8.04
C GLY A 42 -13.89 -13.39 -7.62
N GLU A 43 -15.19 -13.69 -7.53
CA GLU A 43 -16.26 -12.70 -7.29
C GLU A 43 -16.11 -11.99 -5.94
N ASN A 44 -15.78 -12.74 -4.88
CA ASN A 44 -15.58 -12.17 -3.54
C ASN A 44 -14.39 -11.20 -3.49
N TYR A 45 -13.29 -11.50 -4.18
CA TYR A 45 -12.15 -10.58 -4.28
C TYR A 45 -12.58 -9.27 -4.95
N VAL A 46 -13.31 -9.35 -6.07
CA VAL A 46 -13.82 -8.17 -6.78
C VAL A 46 -14.84 -7.39 -5.93
N ARG A 47 -15.71 -8.10 -5.19
CA ARG A 47 -16.67 -7.49 -4.26
C ARG A 47 -15.96 -6.68 -3.18
N LEU A 48 -14.96 -7.26 -2.52
CA LEU A 48 -14.19 -6.56 -1.48
C LEU A 48 -13.39 -5.40 -2.07
N LEU A 49 -12.77 -5.58 -3.23
CA LEU A 49 -12.07 -4.50 -3.93
C LEU A 49 -13.00 -3.32 -4.18
N HIS A 50 -14.21 -3.57 -4.67
CA HIS A 50 -15.20 -2.53 -4.92
C HIS A 50 -15.67 -1.88 -3.62
N LEU A 51 -15.98 -2.67 -2.59
CA LEU A 51 -16.39 -2.20 -1.27
C LEU A 51 -15.36 -1.23 -0.65
N MET A 52 -14.08 -1.59 -0.65
CA MET A 52 -13.02 -0.75 -0.07
C MET A 52 -12.93 0.60 -0.79
N ARG A 53 -13.08 0.62 -2.13
CA ARG A 53 -13.07 1.85 -2.91
C ARG A 53 -14.32 2.69 -2.71
N LEU A 54 -15.50 2.06 -2.67
CA LEU A 54 -16.78 2.74 -2.43
C LEU A 54 -16.83 3.40 -1.05
N LYS A 55 -16.34 2.70 -0.01
CA LYS A 55 -16.36 3.19 1.38
C LYS A 55 -15.13 4.05 1.71
N GLN A 56 -14.22 4.27 0.78
CA GLN A 56 -12.96 4.99 1.00
C GLN A 56 -12.21 4.48 2.24
N LEU A 57 -11.98 3.17 2.28
CA LEU A 57 -11.31 2.48 3.38
C LEU A 57 -9.98 1.91 2.91
N HIS A 58 -8.99 1.93 3.81
CA HIS A 58 -7.70 1.31 3.61
C HIS A 58 -7.65 -0.06 4.31
N THR A 59 -6.82 -0.95 3.78
CA THR A 59 -6.58 -2.27 4.39
C THR A 59 -5.08 -2.53 4.48
N VAL A 60 -4.65 -3.18 5.56
CA VAL A 60 -3.26 -3.66 5.62
C VAL A 60 -2.98 -4.70 4.54
N CYS A 61 -4.01 -5.38 4.03
CA CYS A 61 -3.92 -6.32 2.92
C CYS A 61 -3.31 -5.66 1.68
N GLU A 62 -3.77 -4.46 1.33
CA GLU A 62 -3.28 -3.68 0.20
C GLU A 62 -2.02 -2.90 0.56
N GLU A 63 -2.06 -2.09 1.62
CA GLU A 63 -0.98 -1.13 1.93
C GLU A 63 0.33 -1.81 2.33
N ALA A 64 0.25 -2.99 2.98
CA ALA A 64 1.43 -3.78 3.33
C ALA A 64 1.82 -4.81 2.24
N ARG A 65 1.13 -4.83 1.10
CA ARG A 65 1.38 -5.76 -0.02
C ARG A 65 1.31 -7.23 0.40
N CYS A 66 0.26 -7.58 1.14
CA CYS A 66 0.11 -8.92 1.70
C CYS A 66 0.00 -9.97 0.58
N PRO A 67 0.83 -11.04 0.58
CA PRO A 67 0.78 -12.08 -0.44
C PRO A 67 -0.51 -12.92 -0.39
N ASN A 68 -1.25 -12.86 0.72
CA ASN A 68 -2.46 -13.65 0.96
C ASN A 68 -3.75 -12.88 0.64
N ILE A 69 -3.67 -11.66 0.09
CA ILE A 69 -4.85 -10.82 -0.17
C ILE A 69 -5.93 -11.55 -0.99
N GLY A 70 -5.53 -12.34 -1.98
CA GLY A 70 -6.47 -13.11 -2.80
C GLY A 70 -7.23 -14.17 -2.01
N GLU A 71 -6.54 -14.90 -1.13
CA GLU A 71 -7.14 -15.95 -0.30
C GLU A 71 -8.05 -15.35 0.77
N CYS A 72 -7.55 -14.36 1.52
CA CYS A 72 -8.32 -13.72 2.58
C CYS A 72 -9.59 -13.07 2.02
N TRP A 73 -9.49 -12.33 0.93
CA TRP A 73 -10.64 -11.63 0.37
C TRP A 73 -11.62 -12.58 -0.32
N ALA A 74 -11.14 -13.67 -0.94
CA ALA A 74 -12.02 -14.71 -1.47
C ALA A 74 -12.85 -15.36 -0.36
N ALA A 75 -12.30 -15.47 0.86
CA ALA A 75 -13.01 -15.92 2.05
C ALA A 75 -13.88 -14.83 2.72
N GLY A 76 -13.93 -13.62 2.16
CA GLY A 76 -14.69 -12.50 2.73
C GLY A 76 -14.03 -11.83 3.93
N THR A 77 -12.74 -12.05 4.14
CA THR A 77 -11.98 -11.52 5.28
C THR A 77 -11.03 -10.42 4.85
N ALA A 78 -11.06 -9.28 5.54
CA ALA A 78 -10.10 -8.20 5.38
C ALA A 78 -9.71 -7.63 6.75
N THR A 79 -8.50 -7.07 6.82
CA THR A 79 -8.03 -6.31 7.99
C THR A 79 -7.93 -4.85 7.60
N PHE A 80 -8.79 -4.02 8.19
CA PHE A 80 -8.81 -2.58 7.95
C PHE A 80 -7.56 -1.91 8.52
N LEU A 81 -7.11 -0.87 7.82
CA LEU A 81 -6.09 0.06 8.29
C LEU A 81 -6.78 1.41 8.48
N ILE A 82 -6.97 1.79 9.75
CA ILE A 82 -7.59 3.07 10.13
C ILE A 82 -6.57 4.20 10.12
N LEU A 83 -7.04 5.45 10.09
CA LEU A 83 -6.22 6.67 10.04
C LEU A 83 -5.41 6.84 8.75
N GLY A 84 -5.86 6.22 7.65
CA GLY A 84 -5.28 6.37 6.31
C GLY A 84 -4.14 5.41 5.97
N ASP A 85 -3.51 5.64 4.81
CA ASP A 85 -2.42 4.82 4.24
C ASP A 85 -1.01 5.27 4.66
N ILE A 86 -0.88 6.37 5.41
CA ILE A 86 0.39 6.98 5.77
C ILE A 86 0.74 6.67 7.24
N CYS A 87 1.87 6.01 7.45
CA CYS A 87 2.45 5.81 8.77
C CYS A 87 3.51 6.89 9.08
N THR A 88 3.49 7.44 10.29
CA THR A 88 4.52 8.38 10.77
C THR A 88 5.82 7.69 11.17
N ARG A 89 5.81 6.34 11.26
CA ARG A 89 6.98 5.51 11.57
C ARG A 89 7.61 4.93 10.30
N SER A 90 8.89 4.57 10.40
CA SER A 90 9.72 4.02 9.32
C SER A 90 10.28 2.64 9.67
N CYS A 91 9.41 1.69 10.03
CA CYS A 91 9.82 0.32 10.32
C CYS A 91 10.47 -0.31 9.09
N GLY A 92 11.73 -0.80 9.20
CA GLY A 92 12.51 -1.26 8.05
C GLY A 92 11.94 -2.46 7.26
N PHE A 93 10.94 -3.15 7.81
CA PHE A 93 10.25 -4.27 7.17
C PHE A 93 8.87 -3.89 6.59
N CYS A 94 8.31 -2.73 6.96
CA CYS A 94 6.93 -2.39 6.65
C CYS A 94 6.83 -1.71 5.28
N ALA A 95 5.87 -2.13 4.46
CA ALA A 95 5.65 -1.56 3.13
C ALA A 95 4.64 -0.39 3.10
N VAL A 96 3.96 -0.12 4.22
CA VAL A 96 3.03 1.02 4.35
C VAL A 96 3.79 2.33 4.13
N LYS A 97 3.17 3.26 3.41
CA LYS A 97 3.78 4.53 3.03
C LYS A 97 4.21 5.33 4.26
N THR A 98 5.48 5.73 4.34
CA THR A 98 5.95 6.64 5.39
C THR A 98 5.74 8.09 4.98
N GLY A 99 5.23 8.92 5.88
CA GLY A 99 5.05 10.34 5.63
C GLY A 99 4.29 11.06 6.74
N ARG A 100 3.79 12.26 6.41
CA ARG A 100 2.88 13.03 7.26
C ARG A 100 1.44 12.80 6.78
N PRO A 101 0.55 12.22 7.61
CA PRO A 101 -0.86 12.03 7.26
C PRO A 101 -1.60 13.36 7.09
N THR A 102 -2.80 13.27 6.53
CA THR A 102 -3.79 14.37 6.50
C THR A 102 -4.53 14.48 7.84
N GLU A 103 -5.55 15.32 7.89
CA GLU A 103 -6.49 15.38 9.02
C GLU A 103 -7.17 14.02 9.25
N TYR A 104 -7.55 13.75 10.51
CA TYR A 104 -8.25 12.52 10.88
C TYR A 104 -9.72 12.56 10.44
N ASP A 105 -10.21 11.43 9.96
CA ASP A 105 -11.59 11.29 9.52
C ASP A 105 -12.45 10.74 10.66
N ILE A 106 -13.35 11.57 11.17
CA ILE A 106 -14.27 11.22 12.26
C ILE A 106 -15.37 10.22 11.85
N ASP A 107 -15.64 10.09 10.55
CA ASP A 107 -16.68 9.23 10.00
C ASP A 107 -16.12 7.86 9.57
N GLU A 108 -14.79 7.69 9.52
CA GLU A 108 -14.13 6.41 9.23
C GLU A 108 -14.67 5.24 10.08
N PRO A 109 -14.86 5.35 11.41
CA PRO A 109 -15.41 4.27 12.23
C PRO A 109 -16.80 3.80 11.77
N ARG A 110 -17.66 4.73 11.33
CA ARG A 110 -18.99 4.38 10.80
C ARG A 110 -18.87 3.62 9.48
N ARG A 111 -18.01 4.08 8.57
CA ARG A 111 -17.80 3.41 7.28
C ARG A 111 -17.21 2.01 7.44
N VAL A 112 -16.32 1.80 8.42
CA VAL A 112 -15.81 0.47 8.79
C VAL A 112 -16.94 -0.43 9.31
N ALA A 113 -17.84 0.07 10.17
CA ALA A 113 -18.94 -0.70 10.72
C ALA A 113 -20.00 -1.09 9.66
N GLU A 114 -20.15 -0.30 8.60
CA GLU A 114 -21.11 -0.53 7.50
C GLU A 114 -20.52 -1.32 6.31
N ALA A 115 -19.27 -1.78 6.41
CA ALA A 115 -18.57 -2.49 5.35
C ALA A 115 -18.91 -3.99 5.33
#